data_AF-A2SSM1-F1
#
_entry.id   AF-A2SSM1-F1
#
_cell.length_a   1.000
_cell.length_b   1.000
_cell.length_c   1.000
_cell.angle_alpha   90.00
_cell.angle_beta   90.00
_cell.angle_gamma   90.00
#
_symmetry.space_group_name_H-M   'P 1'
#
loop_
_entity.id
_entity.type
_entity.pdbx_description
1 polymer ?
#
loop_
_entity_poly.entity_id
_entity_poly.type
_entity_poly.pdbx_seq_one_letter_code
_entity_poly.pdbx_strand_id
1 'polypeptide(L)'
;MFTYCRMDSYALRLEILRFYRAYAYTEGHSHVCSCGHLANKFCVPEVDLDREVDYLKRKGYLGGSYVYGTRPADGEYRITKQGNDFLDGKNCPNEGRIAFRRII
;
A
#
# COMPACT_ATOMS: atom_id res chain seq x y z
N MET A 1 7.74 15.14 -21.00
CA MET A 1 6.44 15.32 -20.32
C MET A 1 5.90 13.93 -20.04
N PHE A 2 6.23 13.37 -18.87
CA PHE A 2 5.76 12.03 -18.49
C PHE A 2 4.30 12.14 -18.07
N THR A 3 3.39 11.74 -18.94
CA THR A 3 1.98 11.53 -18.63
C THR A 3 1.89 10.38 -17.64
N TYR A 4 1.90 10.69 -16.35
CA TYR A 4 1.50 9.74 -15.32
C TYR A 4 0.07 9.31 -15.62
N CYS A 5 -0.14 8.06 -16.04
CA CYS A 5 -1.45 7.45 -16.06
C CYS A 5 -1.98 7.51 -14.63
N ARG A 6 -2.97 8.36 -14.37
CA ARG A 6 -3.48 8.62 -13.03
C ARG A 6 -4.25 7.38 -12.56
N MET A 7 -3.50 6.43 -12.02
CA MET A 7 -4.01 5.22 -11.42
C MET A 7 -4.94 5.64 -10.28
N ASP A 8 -6.15 5.10 -10.27
CA ASP A 8 -7.14 5.40 -9.23
C ASP A 8 -6.57 5.01 -7.85
N SER A 9 -6.75 5.86 -6.82
CA SER A 9 -6.25 5.60 -5.46
C SER A 9 -6.64 4.22 -4.93
N TYR A 10 -7.81 3.70 -5.31
CA TYR A 10 -8.22 2.34 -4.96
C TYR A 10 -7.36 1.28 -5.63
N ALA A 11 -7.08 1.44 -6.93
CA ALA A 11 -6.21 0.53 -7.68
C ALA A 11 -4.78 0.57 -7.14
N LEU A 12 -4.24 1.76 -6.84
CA LEU A 12 -2.91 1.90 -6.26
C LEU A 12 -2.80 1.18 -4.92
N ARG A 13 -3.79 1.34 -4.03
CA ARG A 13 -3.79 0.63 -2.75
C ARG A 13 -3.88 -0.89 -2.89
N LEU A 14 -4.64 -1.39 -3.86
CA LEU A 14 -4.69 -2.82 -4.15
C LEU A 14 -3.32 -3.35 -4.58
N GLU A 15 -2.62 -2.63 -5.47
CA GLU A 15 -1.28 -3.02 -5.91
C GLU A 15 -0.26 -2.97 -4.77
N ILE A 16 -0.32 -1.97 -3.89
CA ILE A 16 0.51 -1.90 -2.68
C ILE A 16 0.26 -3.12 -1.78
N LEU A 17 -1.01 -3.48 -1.52
CA LEU A 17 -1.33 -4.63 -0.67
C LEU A 17 -0.91 -5.95 -1.35
N ARG A 18 -1.13 -6.11 -2.65
CA ARG A 18 -0.72 -7.30 -3.41
C ARG A 18 0.79 -7.48 -3.40
N PHE A 19 1.53 -6.37 -3.53
CA PHE A 19 2.98 -6.34 -3.34
C PHE A 19 3.31 -6.95 -1.98
N TYR A 20 2.92 -6.32 -0.87
CA TYR A 20 3.28 -6.82 0.46
C TYR A 20 2.76 -8.23 0.79
N ARG A 21 1.65 -8.67 0.17
CA ARG A 21 1.17 -10.06 0.24
C ARG A 21 2.11 -11.02 -0.47
N ALA A 22 2.46 -10.77 -1.73
CA ALA A 22 3.38 -11.62 -2.48
C ALA A 22 4.72 -11.74 -1.77
N TYR A 23 5.22 -10.65 -1.18
CA TYR A 23 6.48 -10.65 -0.44
C TYR A 23 6.42 -11.41 0.88
N ALA A 24 5.28 -11.38 1.59
CA ALA A 24 5.11 -12.17 2.82
C ALA A 24 5.22 -13.69 2.59
N TYR A 25 4.94 -14.16 1.36
CA TYR A 25 5.09 -15.56 0.98
C TYR A 25 6.51 -15.92 0.53
N THR A 26 7.29 -14.96 0.01
CA THR A 26 8.63 -15.23 -0.51
C THR A 26 9.70 -15.12 0.57
N GLU A 27 9.59 -14.17 1.50
CA GLU A 27 10.59 -13.95 2.55
C GLU A 27 9.92 -13.64 3.89
N GLY A 28 10.22 -14.43 4.92
CA GLY A 28 9.67 -14.25 6.28
C GLY A 28 10.13 -12.96 7.01
N HIS A 29 10.70 -11.99 6.29
CA HIS A 29 11.31 -10.77 6.83
C HIS A 29 10.62 -9.52 6.27
N SER A 30 10.59 -8.45 7.08
CA SER A 30 10.14 -7.13 6.65
C SER A 30 11.14 -6.60 5.63
N HIS A 31 10.66 -6.09 4.49
CA HIS A 31 11.54 -5.51 3.48
C HIS A 31 11.42 -3.99 3.48
N VAL A 32 12.57 -3.32 3.50
CA VAL A 32 12.72 -1.90 3.14
C VAL A 32 12.74 -1.85 1.62
N CYS A 33 11.68 -1.35 0.99
CA CYS A 33 11.69 -1.13 -0.45
C CYS A 33 11.64 0.38 -0.66
N SER A 34 12.61 0.95 -1.37
CA SER A 34 12.66 2.40 -1.52
C SER A 34 11.45 2.90 -2.31
N CYS A 35 10.87 4.00 -1.84
CA CYS A 35 9.71 4.67 -2.39
C CYS A 35 9.86 4.90 -3.90
N GLY A 36 11.04 5.32 -4.36
CA GLY A 36 11.33 5.53 -5.77
C GLY A 36 11.31 4.25 -6.62
N HIS A 37 11.64 3.09 -6.04
CA HIS A 37 11.55 1.81 -6.77
C HIS A 37 10.09 1.36 -6.91
N LEU A 38 9.30 1.44 -5.83
CA LEU A 38 7.86 1.12 -5.89
C LEU A 38 7.10 2.10 -6.80
N ALA A 39 7.38 3.40 -6.70
CA ALA A 39 6.69 4.43 -7.46
C ALA A 39 6.92 4.24 -8.98
N ASN A 40 8.17 3.94 -9.37
CA ASN A 40 8.49 3.56 -10.75
C ASN A 40 7.80 2.26 -11.17
N LYS A 41 7.79 1.23 -10.30
CA LYS A 41 7.12 -0.05 -10.59
C LYS A 41 5.61 0.10 -10.81
N PHE A 42 4.98 1.00 -10.05
CA PHE A 42 3.54 1.28 -10.16
C PHE A 42 3.22 2.42 -11.14
N CYS A 43 4.23 3.04 -11.76
CA CYS A 43 4.07 4.20 -12.64
C CYS A 43 3.29 5.36 -12.00
N VAL A 44 3.48 5.59 -10.69
CA VAL A 44 2.83 6.67 -9.94
C VAL A 44 3.84 7.65 -9.37
N PRO A 45 3.44 8.90 -9.06
CA PRO A 45 4.27 9.81 -8.29
C PRO A 45 4.61 9.25 -6.91
N GLU A 46 5.84 9.43 -6.46
CA GLU A 46 6.30 9.01 -5.12
C GLU A 46 5.43 9.59 -3.99
N VAL A 47 4.92 10.81 -4.16
CA VAL A 47 4.03 11.46 -3.20
C VAL A 47 2.68 10.76 -3.05
N ASP A 48 2.14 10.22 -4.14
CA ASP A 48 0.88 9.48 -4.12
C ASP A 48 1.10 8.12 -3.46
N LEU A 49 2.21 7.46 -3.77
CA LEU A 49 2.61 6.23 -3.10
C LEU A 49 2.76 6.42 -1.59
N ASP A 50 3.48 7.46 -1.14
CA ASP A 50 3.67 7.76 0.27
C ASP A 50 2.35 7.97 1.00
N ARG A 51 1.44 8.76 0.40
CA ARG A 51 0.11 9.03 0.95
C ARG A 51 -0.68 7.73 1.11
N GLU A 52 -0.68 6.87 0.11
CA GLU A 52 -1.46 5.64 0.15
C GLU A 52 -0.85 4.57 1.09
N VAL A 53 0.48 4.46 1.18
CA VAL A 53 1.16 3.59 2.16
C VAL A 53 0.84 4.05 3.58
N ASP A 54 0.93 5.35 3.86
CA ASP A 54 0.59 5.90 5.18
C ASP A 54 -0.89 5.70 5.51
N TYR A 55 -1.78 5.89 4.54
CA TYR A 55 -3.21 5.57 4.71
C TYR A 55 -3.43 4.10 5.09
N LEU A 56 -2.83 3.17 4.34
CA LEU A 56 -2.95 1.73 4.59
C LEU A 56 -2.40 1.33 5.96
N LYS A 57 -1.30 1.96 6.40
CA LYS A 57 -0.73 1.80 7.74
C LYS A 57 -1.72 2.28 8.82
N ARG A 58 -2.23 3.52 8.70
CA ARG A 58 -3.17 4.09 9.68
C ARG A 58 -4.47 3.29 9.80
N LYS A 59 -4.90 2.66 8.70
CA LYS A 59 -6.08 1.79 8.67
C LYS A 59 -5.83 0.36 9.12
N GLY A 60 -4.58 0.00 9.45
CA GLY A 60 -4.22 -1.32 9.96
C GLY A 60 -4.09 -2.41 8.90
N TYR A 61 -4.07 -2.07 7.61
CA TYR A 61 -3.84 -3.04 6.52
C TYR A 61 -2.36 -3.40 6.37
N LEU A 62 -1.47 -2.48 6.77
CA LEU A 62 -0.02 -2.68 6.86
C LEU A 62 0.43 -2.51 8.31
N GLY A 63 1.26 -3.44 8.78
CA GLY A 63 1.93 -3.38 10.06
C GLY A 63 3.42 -3.14 9.85
N GLY A 64 4.06 -2.39 10.75
CA GLY A 64 5.49 -2.06 10.67
C GLY A 64 5.79 -0.59 10.97
N SER A 65 6.99 -0.16 10.65
CA SER A 65 7.52 1.15 11.04
C SER A 65 8.38 1.77 9.94
N TYR A 66 8.36 3.10 9.88
CA TYR A 66 9.30 3.88 9.10
C TYR A 66 10.11 4.75 10.07
N VAL A 67 11.33 5.12 9.70
CA VAL A 67 12.19 5.97 10.53
C VAL A 67 11.64 7.39 10.51
N TYR A 68 11.58 8.06 11.67
CA TYR A 68 11.12 9.44 11.73
C TYR A 68 12.03 10.34 10.87
N GLY A 69 11.44 11.04 9.90
CA GLY A 69 12.17 11.85 8.91
C GLY A 69 12.38 11.17 7.56
N THR A 70 12.04 9.88 7.40
CA THR A 70 11.95 9.22 6.10
C THR A 70 10.53 9.26 5.55
N ARG A 71 10.40 9.02 4.25
CA ARG A 71 9.09 8.92 3.62
C ARG A 71 8.37 7.64 4.09
N PRO A 72 7.04 7.66 4.28
CA PRO A 72 6.29 6.48 4.67
C PRO A 72 6.57 5.28 3.76
N ALA A 73 6.62 5.43 2.44
CA ALA A 73 6.86 4.27 1.57
C ALA A 73 8.28 3.68 1.66
N ASP A 74 9.24 4.38 2.26
CA ASP A 74 10.58 3.84 2.58
C ASP A 74 10.60 2.98 3.85
N GLY A 75 9.46 2.83 4.53
CA GLY A 75 9.35 2.05 5.76
C GLY A 75 9.43 0.54 5.54
N GLU A 76 9.63 -0.16 6.65
CA GLU A 76 9.47 -1.61 6.72
C GLU A 76 8.00 -1.95 7.00
N TYR A 77 7.36 -2.61 6.05
CA TYR A 77 5.97 -3.03 6.20
C TYR A 77 5.78 -4.51 5.92
N ARG A 78 4.75 -5.05 6.57
CA ARG A 78 4.20 -6.37 6.34
C ARG A 78 2.69 -6.23 6.21
N ILE A 79 2.10 -7.03 5.33
CA ILE A 79 0.64 -7.08 5.24
C ILE A 79 0.08 -7.70 6.54
N THR A 80 -0.97 -7.09 7.09
CA THR A 80 -1.64 -7.64 8.27
C THR A 80 -2.67 -8.68 7.87
N LYS A 81 -3.23 -9.41 8.85
CA LYS A 81 -4.39 -10.29 8.62
C LYS A 81 -5.55 -9.52 7.98
N GLN A 82 -5.83 -8.30 8.44
CA GLN A 82 -6.86 -7.43 7.88
C GLN A 82 -6.59 -7.06 6.41
N GLY A 83 -5.32 -6.80 6.04
CA GLY A 83 -4.91 -6.59 4.65
C GLY A 83 -5.15 -7.82 3.76
N ASN A 84 -4.81 -9.00 4.27
CA ASN A 84 -5.07 -10.27 3.57
C ASN A 84 -6.57 -10.55 3.41
N ASP A 85 -7.35 -10.37 4.47
CA ASP A 85 -8.81 -10.58 4.44
C ASP A 85 -9.51 -9.60 3.47
N PHE A 86 -8.98 -8.37 3.35
CA PHE A 86 -9.43 -7.39 2.35
C PHE A 86 -9.10 -7.84 0.92
N LEU A 87 -7.88 -8.34 0.67
CA LEU A 87 -7.50 -8.85 -0.66
C LEU A 87 -8.26 -10.13 -1.06
N ASP A 88 -8.54 -11.02 -0.10
CA ASP A 88 -9.32 -12.23 -0.30
C ASP A 88 -10.82 -11.96 -0.52
N GLY A 89 -11.26 -10.70 -0.35
CA GLY A 89 -12.68 -10.35 -0.42
C GLY A 89 -13.53 -10.96 0.70
N LYS A 90 -12.89 -11.44 1.78
CA LYS A 90 -13.56 -12.05 2.94
C LYS A 90 -14.31 -11.01 3.78
N ASN A 91 -13.86 -9.75 3.73
CA ASN A 91 -14.66 -8.61 4.19
C ASN A 91 -15.51 -8.12 3.01
N CYS A 92 -16.83 -8.27 3.13
CA CYS A 92 -17.85 -7.95 2.14
C CYS A 92 -17.45 -6.84 1.14
N PRO A 93 -17.55 -7.08 -0.19
CA PRO A 93 -17.09 -6.14 -1.23
C PRO A 93 -17.75 -4.76 -1.18
N ASN A 94 -18.84 -4.59 -0.42
CA ASN A 94 -19.50 -3.30 -0.23
C ASN A 94 -18.88 -2.45 0.89
N GLU A 95 -18.47 -3.00 2.04
CA GLU A 95 -17.93 -2.17 3.14
C GLU A 95 -16.48 -1.75 2.90
N GLY A 96 -15.65 -2.64 2.34
CA GLY A 96 -14.27 -2.32 1.98
C GLY A 96 -14.16 -1.26 0.88
N ARG A 97 -15.04 -1.31 -0.14
CA ARG A 97 -15.14 -0.25 -1.16
C ARG A 97 -15.59 1.08 -0.58
N ILE A 98 -16.55 1.09 0.35
CA ILE A 98 -17.05 2.32 0.99
C ILE A 98 -15.99 2.91 1.94
N ALA A 99 -15.26 2.09 2.69
CA ALA A 99 -14.17 2.52 3.56
C ALA A 99 -12.97 3.09 2.79
N PHE A 100 -12.65 2.53 1.61
CA PHE A 100 -11.59 3.05 0.75
C PHE A 100 -12.03 4.26 -0.09
N ARG A 101 -13.32 4.41 -0.41
CA ARG A 101 -13.83 5.57 -1.17
C ARG A 101 -13.94 6.86 -0.35
N ARG A 102 -13.99 6.79 0.99
CA ARG A 102 -14.12 7.98 1.84
C ARG A 102 -12.78 8.70 1.98
N ILE A 103 -12.43 9.44 0.93
CA ILE A 103 -11.64 10.66 1.03
C ILE A 103 -12.68 11.78 1.15
N ILE A 104 -12.81 12.39 2.33
CA ILE A 104 -13.39 13.72 2.51
C ILE A 104 -12.24 14.60 2.96
#